data_AF-A0A7S1ILS6-F1
#
_entry.id   AF-A0A7S1ILS6-F1
#
_cell.length_a   1.000
_cell.length_b   1.000
_cell.length_c   1.000
_cell.angle_alpha   90.00
_cell.angle_beta   90.00
_cell.angle_gamma   90.00
#
_symmetry.space_group_name_H-M   'P 1'
#
loop_
_entity.id
_entity.type
_entity.pdbx_description
1 polymer ?
#
loop_
_entity_poly.entity_id
_entity_poly.type
_entity_poly.pdbx_seq_one_letter_code
_entity_poly.pdbx_strand_id
1 'polypeptide(L)'
;MTLGPKVNVTIEGYLIIEGTPKDPVIIQGQDGAIAGSFVFDGASRGFLTGVQFRRLGFGRGAVALTGAEAAISLEQVTFTNITGGAVAAYAGNLTKVHDSTFQDVSDSCLTVHPGAAAPTVHNTQFLGCQAHAVLASRPKGTLTVTNSSFVGTGNYAIFLESQGPYHIAHNVFHDSQGVFACRRQIVAKALQTEDLTTTIFAHNQVTGNGIDSTGDPWSRGNLLYLHGCTATIAWNNISANARTKAQKRIHARSLVNLFDAQVQVENNTFAANVGFLYVINIGGSLSSATIQRNTFANPDPSLRNFELLNEAVDVWVDARWNWWGCTDGDCVEKRILDYGDGGEKYGVIEFTPFLTAGPPDPNRLVNDPLTDPNSDVEGPDSGDSDLAPGIPEGAAMTSVVTRDETWATDQTVAANLWVKAGSRLRIAPGVVVRLLPDVYLHVEGQLEAEGTHRAPIRFTTADTKAASRPWGSIILAGNASSHILRHVRFEGGGAIPLPAPAAAGPAPRLEAYGMLILRGPAVMVESCTFVGSASSGIVSKSRLAISRSEFIRNAGGGLGHRTDQPLSIQTSVFTDNQRFPITVTKAEFTISDCSFKGNTGAMCV
;
A
#
# COMPACT_ATOMS: atom_id res chain seq x y z
N MET A 1 -3.27 27.11 -34.75
CA MET A 1 -4.66 27.30 -35.20
C MET A 1 -5.55 27.58 -33.99
N THR A 2 -6.43 28.57 -34.07
CA THR A 2 -7.38 28.90 -32.99
C THR A 2 -8.80 28.64 -33.46
N LEU A 3 -9.56 27.81 -32.74
CA LEU A 3 -10.93 27.43 -33.10
C LEU A 3 -11.95 28.19 -32.25
N GLY A 4 -12.92 28.82 -32.91
CA GLY A 4 -14.05 29.46 -32.25
C GLY A 4 -15.02 28.45 -31.64
N PRO A 5 -15.90 28.87 -30.71
CA PRO A 5 -16.94 28.02 -30.16
C PRO A 5 -17.82 27.41 -31.26
N LYS A 6 -18.12 26.11 -31.18
CA LYS A 6 -18.93 25.35 -32.16
C LYS A 6 -18.30 25.14 -33.55
N VAL A 7 -17.00 25.42 -33.73
CA VAL A 7 -16.29 25.08 -34.97
C VAL A 7 -15.90 23.60 -34.98
N ASN A 8 -16.48 22.81 -35.88
CA ASN A 8 -16.07 21.44 -36.12
C ASN A 8 -15.26 21.39 -37.42
N VAL A 9 -14.01 20.93 -37.33
CA VAL A 9 -13.14 20.72 -38.49
C VAL A 9 -13.29 19.27 -38.92
N THR A 10 -14.04 19.05 -40.00
CA THR A 10 -14.13 17.73 -40.65
C THR A 10 -12.99 17.57 -41.65
N ILE A 11 -12.26 16.48 -41.54
CA ILE A 11 -11.18 16.11 -42.46
C ILE A 11 -11.69 15.01 -43.40
N GLU A 12 -11.68 15.33 -44.70
CA GLU A 12 -11.93 14.40 -45.81
C GLU A 12 -10.60 14.18 -46.56
N GLY A 13 -9.96 13.02 -46.39
CA GLY A 13 -8.67 12.69 -47.03
C GLY A 13 -7.48 12.67 -46.05
N TYR A 14 -6.40 13.38 -46.35
CA TYR A 14 -5.18 13.35 -45.53
C TYR A 14 -5.02 14.64 -44.71
N LEU A 15 -4.74 14.51 -43.42
CA LEU A 15 -4.22 15.61 -42.59
C LEU A 15 -2.85 15.19 -42.06
N ILE A 16 -1.82 15.93 -42.45
CA ILE A 16 -0.47 15.81 -41.92
C ILE A 16 -0.17 17.10 -41.17
N ILE A 17 0.21 16.99 -39.90
CA ILE A 17 0.68 18.11 -39.10
C ILE A 17 2.00 17.71 -38.46
N GLU A 18 3.04 18.48 -38.76
CA GLU A 18 4.39 18.24 -38.30
C GLU A 18 4.87 19.47 -37.52
N GLY A 19 5.18 19.27 -36.25
CA GLY A 19 5.87 20.18 -35.36
C GLY A 19 6.97 19.44 -34.61
N THR A 20 7.62 20.12 -33.68
CA THR A 20 8.68 19.53 -32.83
C THR A 20 8.44 19.84 -31.36
N PRO A 21 9.09 19.16 -30.40
CA PRO A 21 8.98 19.52 -28.98
C PRO A 21 9.41 20.96 -28.67
N LYS A 22 10.36 21.50 -29.45
CA LYS A 22 10.84 22.88 -29.29
C LYS A 22 9.94 23.92 -29.96
N ASP A 23 9.24 23.52 -31.03
CA ASP A 23 8.34 24.38 -31.80
C ASP A 23 7.10 23.56 -32.22
N PRO A 24 6.13 23.37 -31.31
CA PRO A 24 4.99 22.52 -31.57
C PRO A 24 3.92 23.26 -32.38
N VAL A 25 3.18 22.52 -33.21
CA VAL A 25 1.97 23.07 -33.81
C VAL A 25 0.86 23.13 -32.77
N ILE A 26 0.53 24.34 -32.30
CA ILE A 26 -0.53 24.53 -31.29
C ILE A 26 -1.89 24.69 -31.97
N ILE A 27 -2.84 23.83 -31.57
CA ILE A 27 -4.24 23.91 -31.94
C ILE A 27 -5.07 24.07 -30.67
N GLN A 28 -5.81 25.19 -30.57
CA GLN A 28 -6.48 25.55 -29.32
C GLN A 28 -7.82 26.24 -29.50
N GLY A 29 -8.65 26.21 -28.45
CA GLY A 29 -9.88 26.99 -28.37
C GLY A 29 -9.64 28.51 -28.27
N GLN A 30 -10.56 29.30 -28.81
CA GLN A 30 -10.51 30.76 -28.82
C GLN A 30 -10.77 31.37 -27.43
N ASP A 31 -10.10 32.50 -27.15
CA ASP A 31 -10.34 33.36 -25.96
C ASP A 31 -10.24 32.65 -24.60
N GLY A 32 -9.44 31.58 -24.54
CA GLY A 32 -9.25 30.80 -23.33
C GLY A 32 -10.44 29.93 -22.93
N ALA A 33 -11.51 29.93 -23.74
CA ALA A 33 -12.66 29.06 -23.60
C ALA A 33 -12.43 27.71 -24.30
N ILE A 34 -13.16 26.69 -23.86
CA ILE A 34 -13.17 25.37 -24.49
C ILE A 34 -13.93 25.47 -25.80
N ALA A 35 -13.27 25.24 -26.94
CA ALA A 35 -13.87 25.49 -28.24
C ALA A 35 -13.27 24.64 -29.38
N GLY A 36 -14.17 24.00 -30.14
CA GLY A 36 -13.89 23.34 -31.40
C GLY A 36 -13.47 21.87 -31.32
N SER A 37 -13.64 21.13 -32.42
CA SER A 37 -13.31 19.70 -32.53
C SER A 37 -12.70 19.35 -33.89
N PHE A 38 -11.97 18.23 -33.96
CA PHE A 38 -11.51 17.60 -35.21
C PHE A 38 -12.20 16.26 -35.37
N VAL A 39 -12.77 16.02 -36.54
CA VAL A 39 -13.44 14.77 -36.91
C VAL A 39 -12.86 14.29 -38.23
N PHE A 40 -12.41 13.04 -38.29
CA PHE A 40 -11.93 12.41 -39.52
C PHE A 40 -13.01 11.47 -40.05
N ASP A 41 -13.46 11.69 -41.29
CA ASP A 41 -14.51 10.91 -41.95
C ASP A 41 -13.92 9.80 -42.85
N GLY A 42 -14.59 8.65 -42.92
CA GLY A 42 -14.45 7.72 -44.03
C GLY A 42 -13.08 7.05 -44.14
N ALA A 43 -12.38 7.27 -45.26
CA ALA A 43 -11.05 6.71 -45.54
C ALA A 43 -9.89 7.65 -45.15
N SER A 44 -10.18 8.66 -44.33
CA SER A 44 -9.21 9.71 -44.01
C SER A 44 -8.01 9.20 -43.19
N ARG A 45 -6.83 9.79 -43.41
CA ARG A 45 -5.59 9.43 -42.70
C ARG A 45 -5.01 10.67 -41.99
N GLY A 46 -4.63 10.51 -40.73
CA GLY A 46 -4.09 11.57 -39.89
C GLY A 46 -2.69 11.22 -39.37
N PHE A 47 -1.68 12.00 -39.74
CA PHE A 47 -0.31 11.86 -39.22
C PHE A 47 0.04 13.12 -38.45
N LEU A 48 0.21 13.01 -37.13
CA LEU A 48 0.41 14.15 -36.24
C LEU A 48 1.68 13.92 -35.39
N THR A 49 2.69 14.75 -35.61
CA THR A 49 3.96 14.73 -34.85
C THR A 49 4.20 16.10 -34.25
N GLY A 50 4.51 16.20 -32.95
CA GLY A 50 4.83 17.47 -32.29
C GLY A 50 3.68 18.49 -32.30
N VAL A 51 2.46 18.01 -32.03
CA VAL A 51 1.23 18.81 -32.05
C VAL A 51 0.69 18.97 -30.63
N GLN A 52 0.19 20.16 -30.28
CA GLN A 52 -0.43 20.39 -28.98
C GLN A 52 -1.89 20.82 -29.13
N PHE A 53 -2.79 19.99 -28.60
CA PHE A 53 -4.22 20.26 -28.53
C PHE A 53 -4.58 20.80 -27.13
N ARG A 54 -5.08 22.04 -27.05
CA ARG A 54 -5.37 22.71 -25.77
C ARG A 54 -6.78 23.28 -25.74
N ARG A 55 -7.52 23.04 -24.66
CA ARG A 55 -8.85 23.66 -24.44
C ARG A 55 -9.81 23.42 -25.63
N LEU A 56 -9.85 22.18 -26.10
CA LEU A 56 -10.80 21.72 -27.11
C LEU A 56 -11.89 20.89 -26.40
N GLY A 57 -13.09 20.80 -26.99
CA GLY A 57 -14.14 20.00 -26.37
C GLY A 57 -15.39 19.83 -27.20
N PHE A 58 -15.97 18.63 -27.18
CA PHE A 58 -17.40 18.28 -27.34
C PHE A 58 -17.64 16.80 -26.97
N GLY A 59 -18.86 16.46 -26.57
CA GLY A 59 -19.29 15.09 -26.25
C GLY A 59 -19.08 14.08 -27.41
N ARG A 60 -18.98 12.80 -27.05
CA ARG A 60 -18.52 11.67 -27.89
C ARG A 60 -17.40 12.04 -28.88
N GLY A 61 -16.17 12.13 -28.35
CA GLY A 61 -14.91 12.03 -29.10
C GLY A 61 -14.33 13.37 -29.53
N ALA A 62 -13.73 14.13 -28.60
CA ALA A 62 -12.66 15.05 -29.01
C ALA A 62 -11.60 14.18 -29.70
N VAL A 63 -11.21 14.59 -30.92
CA VAL A 63 -10.54 13.78 -31.93
C VAL A 63 -11.21 12.41 -32.16
N ALA A 64 -12.40 12.42 -32.77
CA ALA A 64 -13.07 11.22 -33.27
C ALA A 64 -12.44 10.77 -34.61
N LEU A 65 -11.85 9.57 -34.62
CA LEU A 65 -11.07 9.07 -35.75
C LEU A 65 -11.77 7.86 -36.38
N THR A 66 -12.83 8.13 -37.15
CA THR A 66 -13.65 7.09 -37.76
C THR A 66 -13.10 6.69 -39.13
N GLY A 67 -12.83 5.39 -39.36
CA GLY A 67 -12.48 4.91 -40.71
C GLY A 67 -11.87 3.51 -40.81
N ALA A 68 -12.34 2.73 -41.80
CA ALA A 68 -12.01 1.32 -42.02
C ALA A 68 -10.53 1.01 -42.40
N GLU A 69 -9.71 2.03 -42.64
CA GLU A 69 -8.30 1.90 -43.07
C GLU A 69 -7.39 3.05 -42.59
N ALA A 70 -7.81 3.83 -41.59
CA ALA A 70 -7.04 4.98 -41.11
C ALA A 70 -5.82 4.52 -40.29
N ALA A 71 -4.59 4.85 -40.69
CA ALA A 71 -3.42 4.72 -39.81
C ALA A 71 -3.20 6.06 -39.11
N ILE A 72 -3.13 6.05 -37.79
CA ILE A 72 -2.99 7.26 -37.00
C ILE A 72 -1.83 7.08 -36.05
N SER A 73 -0.84 7.94 -36.20
CA SER A 73 0.29 8.03 -35.29
C SER A 73 0.23 9.38 -34.60
N LEU A 74 0.13 9.35 -33.28
CA LEU A 74 0.31 10.49 -32.39
C LEU A 74 1.69 10.32 -31.77
N GLU A 75 2.60 11.22 -32.09
CA GLU A 75 3.94 11.24 -31.53
C GLU A 75 4.20 12.63 -30.92
N GLN A 76 4.56 12.68 -29.64
CA GLN A 76 4.80 13.96 -28.94
C GLN A 76 3.57 14.88 -28.97
N VAL A 77 2.39 14.28 -28.77
CA VAL A 77 1.13 15.01 -28.77
C VAL A 77 0.65 15.24 -27.34
N THR A 78 0.28 16.48 -27.03
CA THR A 78 -0.29 16.83 -25.72
C THR A 78 -1.76 17.20 -25.86
N PHE A 79 -2.62 16.55 -25.07
CA PHE A 79 -4.02 16.90 -24.84
C PHE A 79 -4.17 17.47 -23.44
N THR A 80 -4.65 18.71 -23.29
CA THR A 80 -4.84 19.33 -21.98
C THR A 80 -6.20 20.02 -21.86
N ASN A 81 -6.90 19.78 -20.73
CA ASN A 81 -8.20 20.36 -20.40
C ASN A 81 -9.25 20.06 -21.47
N ILE A 82 -9.49 18.75 -21.71
CA ILE A 82 -10.44 18.27 -22.70
C ILE A 82 -11.77 17.91 -22.02
N THR A 83 -12.89 18.40 -22.56
CA THR A 83 -14.24 17.95 -22.13
C THR A 83 -14.74 16.84 -23.05
N GLY A 84 -15.14 15.71 -22.46
CA GLY A 84 -15.43 14.47 -23.19
C GLY A 84 -14.17 13.63 -23.41
N GLY A 85 -14.27 12.57 -24.22
CA GLY A 85 -13.12 11.70 -24.51
C GLY A 85 -12.13 12.35 -25.47
N ALA A 86 -10.83 12.06 -25.36
CA ALA A 86 -9.78 12.81 -26.07
C ALA A 86 -9.28 12.19 -27.39
N VAL A 87 -9.39 10.87 -27.56
CA VAL A 87 -9.14 10.14 -28.80
C VAL A 87 -10.09 8.96 -28.91
N ALA A 88 -10.67 8.73 -30.09
CA ALA A 88 -11.47 7.53 -30.37
C ALA A 88 -11.01 6.83 -31.66
N ALA A 89 -10.53 5.59 -31.54
CA ALA A 89 -10.09 4.72 -32.64
C ALA A 89 -11.22 3.77 -33.07
N TYR A 90 -11.56 3.74 -34.36
CA TYR A 90 -12.64 2.91 -34.89
C TYR A 90 -12.16 1.71 -35.73
N ALA A 91 -13.10 0.88 -36.18
CA ALA A 91 -12.83 -0.34 -36.94
C ALA A 91 -11.85 -0.09 -38.09
N GLY A 92 -10.81 -0.92 -38.22
CA GLY A 92 -9.81 -0.82 -39.29
C GLY A 92 -8.70 0.20 -39.07
N ASN A 93 -8.75 0.97 -37.98
CA ASN A 93 -7.74 1.96 -37.65
C ASN A 93 -6.51 1.34 -36.98
N LEU A 94 -5.30 1.66 -37.46
CA LEU A 94 -4.03 1.34 -36.79
C LEU A 94 -3.60 2.56 -35.96
N THR A 95 -4.07 2.62 -34.72
CA THR A 95 -3.77 3.74 -33.82
C THR A 95 -2.50 3.47 -33.03
N LYS A 96 -1.54 4.39 -33.15
CA LYS A 96 -0.30 4.45 -32.38
C LYS A 96 -0.29 5.75 -31.59
N VAL A 97 -0.12 5.64 -30.28
CA VAL A 97 0.03 6.79 -29.37
C VAL A 97 1.34 6.65 -28.64
N HIS A 98 2.35 7.40 -29.07
CA HIS A 98 3.73 7.28 -28.63
C HIS A 98 4.19 8.64 -28.08
N ASP A 99 4.98 8.63 -27.00
CA ASP A 99 5.63 9.84 -26.46
C ASP A 99 4.65 11.00 -26.16
N SER A 100 3.41 10.67 -25.80
CA SER A 100 2.30 11.64 -25.74
C SER A 100 1.80 11.86 -24.31
N THR A 101 1.01 12.91 -24.11
CA THR A 101 0.46 13.27 -22.79
C THR A 101 -1.02 13.58 -22.88
N PHE A 102 -1.81 12.95 -22.03
CA PHE A 102 -3.21 13.29 -21.77
C PHE A 102 -3.30 13.85 -20.36
N GLN A 103 -3.81 15.07 -20.24
CA GLN A 103 -3.94 15.75 -18.97
C GLN A 103 -5.32 16.39 -18.82
N ASP A 104 -5.96 16.17 -17.68
CA ASP A 104 -7.24 16.78 -17.30
C ASP A 104 -8.33 16.55 -18.37
N VAL A 105 -8.60 15.27 -18.66
CA VAL A 105 -9.64 14.84 -19.60
C VAL A 105 -10.88 14.43 -18.83
N SER A 106 -12.04 15.03 -19.15
CA SER A 106 -13.26 14.85 -18.36
C SER A 106 -14.02 13.53 -18.62
N ASP A 107 -13.47 12.64 -19.45
CA ASP A 107 -14.00 11.31 -19.76
C ASP A 107 -12.80 10.40 -20.09
N SER A 108 -12.95 9.43 -21.00
CA SER A 108 -11.90 8.48 -21.34
C SER A 108 -10.86 9.08 -22.29
N CYS A 109 -9.58 8.96 -21.96
CA CYS A 109 -8.49 9.57 -22.73
C CYS A 109 -8.34 8.92 -24.11
N LEU A 110 -8.29 7.59 -24.19
CA LEU A 110 -8.30 6.83 -25.44
C LEU A 110 -9.43 5.80 -25.43
N THR A 111 -10.29 5.82 -26.44
CA THR A 111 -11.30 4.78 -26.69
C THR A 111 -10.99 3.99 -27.95
N VAL A 112 -10.93 2.68 -27.85
CA VAL A 112 -10.72 1.75 -28.97
C VAL A 112 -12.03 1.00 -29.21
N HIS A 113 -12.70 1.30 -30.31
CA HIS A 113 -13.94 0.67 -30.72
C HIS A 113 -13.73 -0.67 -31.43
N PRO A 114 -14.80 -1.48 -31.56
CA PRO A 114 -14.73 -2.79 -32.21
C PRO A 114 -14.11 -2.73 -33.60
N GLY A 115 -13.16 -3.63 -33.85
CA GLY A 115 -12.53 -3.82 -35.15
C GLY A 115 -11.23 -3.05 -35.38
N ALA A 116 -10.74 -2.26 -34.42
CA ALA A 116 -9.46 -1.53 -34.55
C ALA A 116 -8.28 -2.50 -34.73
N ALA A 117 -7.31 -2.14 -35.57
CA ALA A 117 -6.19 -3.00 -35.97
C ALA A 117 -4.99 -2.81 -35.00
N ALA A 118 -4.83 -3.74 -34.06
CA ALA A 118 -3.67 -3.85 -33.15
C ALA A 118 -3.14 -2.50 -32.60
N PRO A 119 -3.95 -1.75 -31.85
CA PRO A 119 -3.56 -0.43 -31.36
C PRO A 119 -2.36 -0.52 -30.40
N THR A 120 -1.50 0.50 -30.42
CA THR A 120 -0.33 0.58 -29.53
C THR A 120 -0.29 1.90 -28.78
N VAL A 121 -0.02 1.82 -27.48
CA VAL A 121 0.27 2.95 -26.59
C VAL A 121 1.65 2.71 -26.00
N HIS A 122 2.55 3.66 -26.17
CA HIS A 122 3.94 3.54 -25.73
C HIS A 122 4.43 4.86 -25.16
N ASN A 123 5.23 4.83 -24.08
CA ASN A 123 5.83 6.01 -23.49
C ASN A 123 4.86 7.20 -23.32
N THR A 124 3.65 6.92 -22.86
CA THR A 124 2.56 7.91 -22.81
C THR A 124 2.15 8.17 -21.37
N GLN A 125 1.87 9.43 -21.05
CA GLN A 125 1.42 9.86 -19.71
C GLN A 125 -0.07 10.16 -19.72
N PHE A 126 -0.80 9.59 -18.76
CA PHE A 126 -2.22 9.86 -18.52
C PHE A 126 -2.38 10.44 -17.12
N LEU A 127 -2.73 11.72 -17.05
CA LEU A 127 -2.80 12.52 -15.82
C LEU A 127 -4.22 13.05 -15.63
N GLY A 128 -4.97 12.49 -14.68
CA GLY A 128 -6.31 12.99 -14.33
C GLY A 128 -7.39 12.71 -15.40
N CYS A 129 -7.42 11.51 -15.98
CA CYS A 129 -8.56 11.07 -16.81
C CYS A 129 -9.76 10.75 -15.88
N GLN A 130 -10.87 11.49 -15.98
CA GLN A 130 -12.01 11.32 -15.07
C GLN A 130 -12.77 9.99 -15.24
N ALA A 131 -12.66 9.33 -16.41
CA ALA A 131 -13.15 7.96 -16.62
C ALA A 131 -11.99 6.96 -16.74
N HIS A 132 -11.72 6.44 -17.94
CA HIS A 132 -10.62 5.50 -18.21
C HIS A 132 -9.46 6.20 -18.92
N ALA A 133 -8.21 5.77 -18.68
CA ALA A 133 -7.13 6.23 -19.56
C ALA A 133 -7.20 5.54 -20.92
N VAL A 134 -7.40 4.22 -20.93
CA VAL A 134 -7.64 3.42 -22.14
C VAL A 134 -8.87 2.56 -21.95
N LEU A 135 -9.88 2.76 -22.79
CA LEU A 135 -11.07 1.94 -22.91
C LEU A 135 -10.99 1.18 -24.25
N ALA A 136 -11.11 -0.15 -24.26
CA ALA A 136 -11.11 -0.91 -25.51
C ALA A 136 -12.23 -1.95 -25.58
N SER A 137 -12.84 -2.04 -26.75
CA SER A 137 -13.94 -2.97 -27.05
C SER A 137 -13.58 -3.74 -28.32
N ARG A 138 -13.18 -5.01 -28.21
CA ARG A 138 -12.97 -5.95 -29.35
C ARG A 138 -12.03 -5.44 -30.45
N PRO A 139 -10.75 -5.15 -30.17
CA PRO A 139 -9.77 -4.93 -31.24
C PRO A 139 -9.59 -6.21 -32.08
N LYS A 140 -9.29 -6.06 -33.37
CA LYS A 140 -9.00 -7.18 -34.30
C LYS A 140 -7.61 -7.81 -34.10
N GLY A 141 -6.75 -7.19 -33.29
CA GLY A 141 -5.42 -7.69 -32.97
C GLY A 141 -5.02 -7.29 -31.54
N THR A 142 -3.77 -7.56 -31.18
CA THR A 142 -3.26 -7.28 -29.84
C THR A 142 -3.22 -5.78 -29.56
N LEU A 143 -3.94 -5.33 -28.52
CA LEU A 143 -3.70 -4.01 -27.93
C LEU A 143 -2.43 -4.11 -27.07
N THR A 144 -1.44 -3.26 -27.36
CA THR A 144 -0.19 -3.18 -26.60
C THR A 144 -0.12 -1.84 -25.88
N VAL A 145 0.09 -1.87 -24.57
CA VAL A 145 0.25 -0.68 -23.71
C VAL A 145 1.53 -0.86 -22.90
N THR A 146 2.55 -0.05 -23.19
CA THR A 146 3.89 -0.24 -22.61
C THR A 146 4.57 1.06 -22.20
N ASN A 147 5.46 0.99 -21.21
CA ASN A 147 6.28 2.11 -20.74
C ASN A 147 5.46 3.37 -20.44
N SER A 148 4.20 3.23 -20.04
CA SER A 148 3.26 4.35 -19.87
C SER A 148 2.92 4.57 -18.41
N SER A 149 2.56 5.81 -18.05
CA SER A 149 2.20 6.18 -16.67
C SER A 149 0.73 6.58 -16.59
N PHE A 150 0.05 6.09 -15.55
CA PHE A 150 -1.37 6.26 -15.29
C PHE A 150 -1.57 6.84 -13.90
N VAL A 151 -2.07 8.07 -13.84
CA VAL A 151 -2.13 8.87 -12.62
C VAL A 151 -3.52 9.44 -12.43
N GLY A 152 -4.13 9.19 -11.29
CA GLY A 152 -5.38 9.87 -10.92
C GLY A 152 -6.57 9.51 -11.82
N THR A 153 -6.71 8.26 -12.27
CA THR A 153 -7.87 7.88 -13.09
C THR A 153 -9.12 7.68 -12.23
N GLY A 154 -10.26 8.23 -12.68
CA GLY A 154 -11.52 8.16 -11.94
C GLY A 154 -12.20 6.78 -11.96
N ASN A 155 -11.90 5.94 -12.95
CA ASN A 155 -12.24 4.52 -13.00
C ASN A 155 -10.96 3.68 -13.21
N TYR A 156 -11.06 2.52 -13.89
CA TYR A 156 -9.89 1.75 -14.30
C TYR A 156 -9.01 2.53 -15.27
N ALA A 157 -7.70 2.57 -15.01
CA ALA A 157 -6.74 3.09 -15.96
C ALA A 157 -6.88 2.39 -17.32
N ILE A 158 -6.94 1.06 -17.34
CA ILE A 158 -7.18 0.28 -18.56
C ILE A 158 -8.42 -0.60 -18.38
N PHE A 159 -9.41 -0.44 -19.25
CA PHE A 159 -10.65 -1.21 -19.24
C PHE A 159 -10.93 -1.86 -20.59
N LEU A 160 -11.03 -3.20 -20.58
CA LEU A 160 -11.19 -4.01 -21.79
C LEU A 160 -12.54 -4.75 -21.71
N GLU A 161 -13.46 -4.41 -22.62
CA GLU A 161 -14.84 -4.94 -22.65
C GLU A 161 -14.96 -6.34 -23.25
N SER A 162 -13.88 -6.85 -23.83
CA SER A 162 -13.82 -8.17 -24.45
C SER A 162 -12.53 -8.88 -24.12
N GLN A 163 -12.53 -10.18 -24.39
CA GLN A 163 -11.31 -10.97 -24.40
C GLN A 163 -10.51 -10.69 -25.67
N GLY A 164 -9.20 -10.90 -25.56
CA GLY A 164 -8.26 -10.78 -26.65
C GLY A 164 -6.84 -10.99 -26.11
N PRO A 165 -5.85 -11.14 -26.98
CA PRO A 165 -4.48 -10.95 -26.55
C PRO A 165 -4.32 -9.47 -26.24
N TYR A 166 -3.86 -9.17 -25.05
CA TYR A 166 -3.51 -7.82 -24.65
C TYR A 166 -2.13 -7.87 -24.03
N HIS A 167 -1.29 -6.88 -24.30
CA HIS A 167 0.05 -6.80 -23.74
C HIS A 167 0.17 -5.50 -22.94
N ILE A 168 0.11 -5.61 -21.62
CA ILE A 168 0.21 -4.50 -20.68
C ILE A 168 1.48 -4.70 -19.87
N ALA A 169 2.56 -4.01 -20.25
CA ALA A 169 3.85 -4.24 -19.60
C ALA A 169 4.68 -2.98 -19.34
N HIS A 170 5.50 -3.01 -18.29
CA HIS A 170 6.41 -1.91 -17.92
C HIS A 170 5.69 -0.57 -17.68
N ASN A 171 4.44 -0.61 -17.21
CA ASN A 171 3.68 0.60 -16.92
C ASN A 171 3.72 0.94 -15.42
N VAL A 172 3.48 2.20 -15.10
CA VAL A 172 3.33 2.71 -13.74
C VAL A 172 1.89 3.14 -13.52
N PHE A 173 1.28 2.66 -12.44
CA PHE A 173 -0.09 3.01 -12.04
C PHE A 173 -0.08 3.55 -10.62
N HIS A 174 -0.51 4.79 -10.43
CA HIS A 174 -0.63 5.42 -9.12
C HIS A 174 -1.85 6.31 -8.97
N ASP A 175 -2.25 6.54 -7.71
CA ASP A 175 -3.38 7.39 -7.30
C ASP A 175 -4.68 7.15 -8.07
N SER A 176 -4.87 5.94 -8.63
CA SER A 176 -5.99 5.61 -9.51
C SER A 176 -7.05 4.77 -8.80
N GLN A 177 -8.32 4.89 -9.21
CA GLN A 177 -9.44 4.16 -8.58
C GLN A 177 -9.52 2.67 -8.99
N GLY A 178 -8.83 2.30 -10.06
CA GLY A 178 -8.67 0.93 -10.55
C GLY A 178 -7.54 0.89 -11.59
N VAL A 179 -6.92 -0.28 -11.78
CA VAL A 179 -5.74 -0.40 -12.63
C VAL A 179 -6.08 -1.08 -13.94
N PHE A 180 -6.56 -2.31 -13.86
CA PHE A 180 -6.80 -3.12 -15.05
C PHE A 180 -8.09 -3.94 -14.91
N ALA A 181 -8.92 -3.91 -15.95
CA ALA A 181 -10.06 -4.79 -16.05
C ALA A 181 -10.16 -5.42 -17.44
N CYS A 182 -10.38 -6.73 -17.49
CA CYS A 182 -10.69 -7.47 -18.71
C CYS A 182 -11.95 -8.30 -18.51
N ARG A 183 -12.94 -8.08 -19.37
CA ARG A 183 -14.29 -8.64 -19.23
C ARG A 183 -14.72 -9.45 -20.45
N ARG A 184 -15.46 -10.52 -20.20
CA ARG A 184 -16.38 -11.15 -21.16
C ARG A 184 -17.73 -10.43 -21.17
N GLN A 185 -18.18 -9.90 -22.32
CA GLN A 185 -19.62 -9.70 -22.53
C GLN A 185 -20.26 -11.09 -22.65
N ILE A 186 -21.19 -11.40 -21.74
CA ILE A 186 -21.90 -12.69 -21.70
C ILE A 186 -22.68 -12.84 -23.01
N VAL A 187 -22.09 -13.55 -23.98
CA VAL A 187 -22.84 -14.25 -24.99
C VAL A 187 -22.68 -15.73 -24.64
N ALA A 188 -23.81 -16.33 -24.29
CA ALA A 188 -23.94 -17.69 -23.82
C ALA A 188 -23.43 -18.68 -24.89
N LYS A 189 -22.26 -19.25 -24.64
CA LYS A 189 -21.85 -20.59 -25.08
C LYS A 189 -20.55 -20.93 -24.39
N ALA A 190 -20.42 -22.22 -24.08
CA ALA A 190 -19.35 -22.85 -23.32
C ALA A 190 -17.96 -22.30 -23.63
N LEU A 191 -17.00 -22.51 -22.71
CA LEU A 191 -15.59 -22.59 -23.07
C LEU A 191 -15.45 -23.67 -24.17
N GLN A 192 -15.69 -23.28 -25.41
CA GLN A 192 -15.12 -23.99 -26.53
C GLN A 192 -13.66 -23.55 -26.53
N THR A 193 -12.81 -24.56 -26.54
CA THR A 193 -11.35 -24.56 -26.59
C THR A 193 -10.81 -23.91 -27.87
N GLU A 194 -11.37 -22.77 -28.28
CA GLU A 194 -10.81 -21.92 -29.33
C GLU A 194 -9.62 -21.19 -28.71
N ASP A 195 -8.48 -21.24 -29.39
CA ASP A 195 -7.17 -20.69 -29.00
C ASP A 195 -7.29 -19.41 -28.15
N LEU A 196 -7.33 -19.57 -26.82
CA LEU A 196 -7.39 -18.44 -25.90
C LEU A 196 -6.04 -17.75 -25.91
N THR A 197 -5.88 -16.78 -26.80
CA THR A 197 -4.72 -15.91 -26.84
C THR A 197 -4.58 -15.20 -25.48
N THR A 198 -3.41 -15.34 -24.85
CA THR A 198 -3.20 -14.94 -23.45
C THR A 198 -3.01 -13.44 -23.31
N THR A 199 -3.73 -12.82 -22.36
CA THR A 199 -3.47 -11.46 -21.89
C THR A 199 -2.22 -11.45 -21.00
N ILE A 200 -1.25 -10.59 -21.28
CA ILE A 200 -0.04 -10.41 -20.49
C ILE A 200 -0.17 -9.12 -19.69
N PHE A 201 -0.07 -9.23 -18.37
CA PHE A 201 0.07 -8.10 -17.44
C PHE A 201 1.39 -8.29 -16.69
N ALA A 202 2.48 -7.69 -17.17
CA ALA A 202 3.81 -8.00 -16.65
C ALA A 202 4.74 -6.81 -16.43
N HIS A 203 5.66 -6.92 -15.46
CA HIS A 203 6.65 -5.87 -15.16
C HIS A 203 6.05 -4.50 -14.84
N ASN A 204 4.80 -4.44 -14.35
CA ASN A 204 4.15 -3.18 -14.00
C ASN A 204 4.41 -2.82 -12.54
N GLN A 205 4.46 -1.51 -12.26
CA GLN A 205 4.47 -0.94 -10.94
C GLN A 205 3.07 -0.43 -10.61
N VAL A 206 2.44 -1.02 -9.61
CA VAL A 206 1.07 -0.72 -9.21
C VAL A 206 1.12 -0.29 -7.75
N THR A 207 1.25 1.02 -7.52
CA THR A 207 1.52 1.56 -6.18
C THR A 207 0.65 2.74 -5.81
N GLY A 208 0.32 2.89 -4.52
CA GLY A 208 -0.43 4.07 -4.03
C GLY A 208 -1.85 4.22 -4.58
N ASN A 209 -2.44 3.18 -5.18
CA ASN A 209 -3.79 3.28 -5.74
C ASN A 209 -4.84 3.17 -4.63
N GLY A 210 -5.83 4.07 -4.66
CA GLY A 210 -6.90 4.16 -3.69
C GLY A 210 -8.23 3.69 -4.28
N ILE A 211 -8.83 2.62 -3.75
CA ILE A 211 -10.13 2.13 -4.22
C ILE A 211 -11.25 2.58 -3.29
N ASP A 212 -12.02 3.56 -3.73
CA ASP A 212 -13.13 4.09 -2.94
C ASP A 212 -14.48 3.63 -3.52
N SER A 213 -14.61 3.68 -4.84
CA SER A 213 -15.74 3.15 -5.58
C SER A 213 -15.33 3.11 -7.04
N THR A 214 -15.19 1.93 -7.64
CA THR A 214 -15.16 1.90 -9.11
C THR A 214 -16.55 2.32 -9.56
N GLY A 215 -16.65 3.40 -10.35
CA GLY A 215 -17.92 3.89 -10.90
C GLY A 215 -18.61 2.85 -11.79
N ASP A 216 -17.93 1.74 -12.10
CA ASP A 216 -18.48 0.57 -12.75
C ASP A 216 -19.07 -0.45 -11.74
N PRO A 217 -20.40 -0.66 -11.75
CA PRO A 217 -21.07 -1.63 -10.88
C PRO A 217 -20.61 -3.08 -11.05
N TRP A 218 -19.98 -3.41 -12.18
CA TRP A 218 -19.66 -4.79 -12.58
C TRP A 218 -18.30 -5.26 -12.08
N SER A 219 -17.32 -4.38 -12.08
CA SER A 219 -15.96 -4.62 -11.59
C SER A 219 -15.85 -4.67 -10.06
N ARG A 220 -16.90 -4.22 -9.35
CA ARG A 220 -17.10 -4.38 -7.90
C ARG A 220 -15.95 -3.83 -7.03
N GLY A 221 -15.20 -2.83 -7.49
CA GLY A 221 -14.16 -2.21 -6.66
C GLY A 221 -12.94 -3.09 -6.39
N ASN A 222 -12.47 -3.84 -7.39
CA ASN A 222 -11.20 -4.58 -7.35
C ASN A 222 -10.09 -3.80 -8.08
N LEU A 223 -8.82 -3.96 -7.72
CA LEU A 223 -7.73 -3.25 -8.39
C LEU A 223 -7.48 -3.81 -9.80
N LEU A 224 -7.41 -5.14 -9.87
CA LEU A 224 -7.34 -5.94 -11.08
C LEU A 224 -8.58 -6.84 -11.16
N TYR A 225 -9.32 -6.79 -12.27
CA TYR A 225 -10.52 -7.60 -12.48
C TYR A 225 -10.44 -8.38 -13.79
N LEU A 226 -10.38 -9.70 -13.71
CA LEU A 226 -10.30 -10.59 -14.88
C LEU A 226 -11.51 -11.53 -14.88
N HIS A 227 -12.31 -11.48 -15.94
CA HIS A 227 -13.50 -12.31 -16.07
C HIS A 227 -13.57 -13.02 -17.43
N GLY A 228 -13.55 -14.34 -17.38
CA GLY A 228 -13.72 -15.22 -18.53
C GLY A 228 -12.45 -15.47 -19.33
N CYS A 229 -11.33 -14.80 -19.03
CA CYS A 229 -10.17 -14.69 -19.90
C CYS A 229 -8.99 -15.60 -19.48
N THR A 230 -8.06 -15.82 -20.41
CA THR A 230 -6.74 -16.40 -20.13
C THR A 230 -5.71 -15.29 -19.95
N ALA A 231 -4.93 -15.34 -18.87
CA ALA A 231 -3.95 -14.30 -18.58
C ALA A 231 -2.68 -14.81 -17.88
N THR A 232 -1.58 -14.08 -18.06
CA THR A 232 -0.35 -14.19 -17.28
C THR A 232 -0.13 -12.87 -16.56
N ILE A 233 -0.12 -12.93 -15.23
CA ILE A 233 0.21 -11.82 -14.33
C ILE A 233 1.59 -12.12 -13.77
N ALA A 234 2.63 -11.45 -14.26
CA ALA A 234 3.99 -11.82 -13.88
C ALA A 234 4.94 -10.64 -13.62
N TRP A 235 5.86 -10.78 -12.68
CA TRP A 235 6.91 -9.79 -12.43
C TRP A 235 6.39 -8.38 -12.08
N ASN A 236 5.17 -8.28 -11.55
CA ASN A 236 4.62 -7.00 -11.13
C ASN A 236 4.99 -6.69 -9.68
N ASN A 237 5.19 -5.41 -9.40
CA ASN A 237 5.22 -4.88 -8.04
C ASN A 237 3.86 -4.26 -7.74
N ILE A 238 3.05 -4.94 -6.93
CA ILE A 238 1.71 -4.49 -6.54
C ILE A 238 1.74 -4.20 -5.04
N SER A 239 2.09 -2.97 -4.69
CA SER A 239 2.36 -2.61 -3.29
C SER A 239 1.75 -1.28 -2.86
N ALA A 240 1.59 -1.07 -1.56
CA ALA A 240 1.07 0.17 -0.99
C ALA A 240 -0.29 0.64 -1.58
N ASN A 241 -1.12 -0.28 -2.07
CA ASN A 241 -2.46 0.05 -2.53
C ASN A 241 -3.43 -0.02 -1.35
N ALA A 242 -4.35 0.93 -1.28
CA ALA A 242 -5.26 1.08 -0.16
C ALA A 242 -6.71 1.05 -0.62
N ARG A 243 -7.56 0.46 0.22
CA ARG A 243 -8.99 0.58 0.10
C ARG A 243 -9.57 1.35 1.28
N THR A 244 -10.22 2.49 1.03
CA THR A 244 -10.71 3.34 2.11
C THR A 244 -12.19 3.12 2.45
N LYS A 245 -13.01 2.60 1.52
CA LYS A 245 -14.45 2.37 1.74
C LYS A 245 -14.80 0.89 1.89
N ALA A 246 -15.55 0.59 2.95
CA ALA A 246 -16.09 -0.75 3.20
C ALA A 246 -17.27 -1.06 2.25
N GLN A 247 -17.13 -2.09 1.41
CA GLN A 247 -18.24 -2.63 0.62
C GLN A 247 -18.86 -3.88 1.26
N LYS A 248 -20.18 -4.08 1.04
CA LYS A 248 -20.96 -5.16 1.67
C LYS A 248 -20.76 -6.55 1.03
N ARG A 249 -20.29 -6.64 -0.22
CA ARG A 249 -20.16 -7.91 -0.98
C ARG A 249 -18.73 -8.45 -0.90
N ILE A 250 -18.56 -9.77 -0.84
CA ILE A 250 -17.29 -10.47 -0.57
C ILE A 250 -16.28 -10.33 -1.73
N HIS A 251 -16.67 -10.70 -2.96
CA HIS A 251 -15.86 -10.54 -4.20
C HIS A 251 -15.55 -9.10 -4.60
N ALA A 252 -16.13 -8.16 -3.87
CA ALA A 252 -15.98 -6.73 -4.11
C ALA A 252 -14.87 -6.14 -3.24
N ARG A 253 -14.00 -6.98 -2.64
CA ARG A 253 -13.01 -6.57 -1.63
C ARG A 253 -11.64 -7.18 -1.89
N SER A 254 -11.37 -7.57 -3.13
CA SER A 254 -10.09 -8.19 -3.51
C SER A 254 -9.19 -7.23 -4.24
N LEU A 255 -7.88 -7.41 -4.12
CA LEU A 255 -6.92 -6.66 -4.92
C LEU A 255 -6.92 -7.19 -6.36
N VAL A 256 -6.75 -8.50 -6.53
CA VAL A 256 -6.95 -9.22 -7.79
C VAL A 256 -8.18 -10.11 -7.68
N ASN A 257 -9.11 -9.97 -8.63
CA ASN A 257 -10.27 -10.85 -8.71
C ASN A 257 -10.29 -11.60 -10.05
N LEU A 258 -10.25 -12.93 -9.96
CA LEU A 258 -10.29 -13.86 -11.07
C LEU A 258 -11.66 -14.56 -11.06
N PHE A 259 -12.43 -14.41 -12.13
CA PHE A 259 -13.77 -15.02 -12.22
C PHE A 259 -13.95 -15.77 -13.53
N ASP A 260 -14.22 -17.08 -13.47
CA ASP A 260 -14.23 -17.97 -14.64
C ASP A 260 -13.00 -17.75 -15.56
N ALA A 261 -11.82 -17.58 -14.97
CA ALA A 261 -10.60 -17.16 -15.66
C ALA A 261 -9.49 -18.21 -15.52
N GLN A 262 -8.64 -18.32 -16.53
CA GLN A 262 -7.49 -19.23 -16.56
C GLN A 262 -6.20 -18.41 -16.44
N VAL A 263 -5.58 -18.38 -15.26
CA VAL A 263 -4.54 -17.39 -14.98
C VAL A 263 -3.27 -18.01 -14.39
N GLN A 264 -2.13 -17.61 -14.93
CA GLN A 264 -0.82 -17.83 -14.31
C GLN A 264 -0.41 -16.56 -13.57
N VAL A 265 -0.15 -16.69 -12.27
CA VAL A 265 0.32 -15.59 -11.40
C VAL A 265 1.70 -15.97 -10.89
N GLU A 266 2.76 -15.33 -11.38
CA GLU A 266 4.12 -15.70 -11.00
C GLU A 266 5.11 -14.56 -10.83
N ASN A 267 6.07 -14.72 -9.91
CA ASN A 267 7.13 -13.73 -9.68
C ASN A 267 6.63 -12.32 -9.35
N ASN A 268 5.41 -12.19 -8.81
CA ASN A 268 4.88 -10.90 -8.39
C ASN A 268 5.20 -10.63 -6.92
N THR A 269 5.27 -9.36 -6.56
CA THR A 269 5.31 -8.91 -5.18
C THR A 269 3.98 -8.26 -4.82
N PHE A 270 3.33 -8.76 -3.78
CA PHE A 270 2.16 -8.17 -3.15
C PHE A 270 2.55 -7.72 -1.74
N ALA A 271 2.80 -6.44 -1.52
CA ALA A 271 3.33 -5.94 -0.25
C ALA A 271 2.62 -4.67 0.23
N ALA A 272 2.44 -4.51 1.54
CA ALA A 272 1.86 -3.29 2.11
C ALA A 272 0.48 -2.89 1.54
N ASN A 273 -0.30 -3.81 0.96
CA ASN A 273 -1.66 -3.51 0.51
C ASN A 273 -2.64 -3.58 1.69
N VAL A 274 -3.50 -2.58 1.83
CA VAL A 274 -4.37 -2.42 3.02
C VAL A 274 -5.84 -2.22 2.66
N GLY A 275 -6.75 -2.66 3.53
CA GLY A 275 -8.19 -2.48 3.37
C GLY A 275 -8.89 -3.50 2.45
N PHE A 276 -8.17 -4.48 1.93
CA PHE A 276 -8.69 -5.61 1.17
C PHE A 276 -9.01 -6.80 2.09
N LEU A 277 -10.08 -7.55 1.80
CA LEU A 277 -10.31 -8.84 2.47
C LEU A 277 -9.45 -9.95 1.88
N TYR A 278 -9.13 -9.84 0.58
CA TYR A 278 -8.41 -10.87 -0.15
C TYR A 278 -7.38 -10.20 -1.04
N VAL A 279 -6.17 -10.75 -1.14
CA VAL A 279 -5.21 -10.26 -2.14
C VAL A 279 -5.58 -10.83 -3.49
N ILE A 280 -5.79 -12.14 -3.59
CA ILE A 280 -6.31 -12.78 -4.80
C ILE A 280 -7.56 -13.59 -4.43
N ASN A 281 -8.64 -13.35 -5.17
CA ASN A 281 -9.86 -14.17 -5.13
C ASN A 281 -9.99 -14.97 -6.43
N ILE A 282 -10.21 -16.28 -6.30
CA ILE A 282 -10.50 -17.21 -7.39
C ILE A 282 -11.95 -17.66 -7.27
N GLY A 283 -12.80 -17.17 -8.17
CA GLY A 283 -14.22 -17.51 -8.21
C GLY A 283 -14.68 -18.03 -9.56
N GLY A 284 -15.86 -18.64 -9.59
CA GLY A 284 -16.44 -19.23 -10.78
C GLY A 284 -15.91 -20.64 -11.07
N SER A 285 -16.81 -21.57 -11.38
CA SER A 285 -16.51 -23.01 -11.55
C SER A 285 -15.64 -23.32 -12.76
N LEU A 286 -15.39 -22.33 -13.63
CA LEU A 286 -14.55 -22.49 -14.82
C LEU A 286 -13.14 -21.93 -14.63
N SER A 287 -12.82 -21.43 -13.44
CA SER A 287 -11.51 -20.88 -13.14
C SER A 287 -10.44 -21.97 -13.03
N SER A 288 -9.23 -21.64 -13.45
CA SER A 288 -8.01 -22.36 -13.07
C SER A 288 -6.90 -21.36 -12.81
N ALA A 289 -6.10 -21.61 -11.79
CA ALA A 289 -4.99 -20.74 -11.46
C ALA A 289 -3.75 -21.52 -11.03
N THR A 290 -2.60 -21.07 -11.51
CA THR A 290 -1.28 -21.42 -10.98
C THR A 290 -0.69 -20.15 -10.38
N ILE A 291 -0.43 -20.18 -9.07
CA ILE A 291 0.06 -19.04 -8.31
C ILE A 291 1.40 -19.47 -7.72
N GLN A 292 2.53 -19.12 -8.31
CA GLN A 292 3.83 -19.64 -7.87
C GLN A 292 4.91 -18.58 -7.86
N ARG A 293 5.92 -18.72 -6.99
CA ARG A 293 7.07 -17.79 -6.93
C ARG A 293 6.70 -16.34 -6.63
N ASN A 294 5.52 -16.11 -6.05
CA ASN A 294 5.10 -14.78 -5.61
C ASN A 294 5.54 -14.53 -4.17
N THR A 295 5.66 -13.25 -3.82
CA THR A 295 5.93 -12.77 -2.47
C THR A 295 4.67 -12.10 -1.93
N PHE A 296 4.05 -12.69 -0.92
CA PHE A 296 2.94 -12.12 -0.16
C PHE A 296 3.48 -11.54 1.15
N ALA A 297 3.52 -10.21 1.24
CA ALA A 297 4.05 -9.45 2.37
C ALA A 297 3.07 -8.32 2.76
N ASN A 298 1.77 -8.63 2.78
CA ASN A 298 0.75 -7.68 3.22
C ASN A 298 0.63 -7.72 4.76
N PRO A 299 0.36 -6.57 5.40
CA PRO A 299 0.27 -6.48 6.85
C PRO A 299 -0.84 -7.41 7.37
N ASP A 300 -0.47 -8.29 8.30
CA ASP A 300 -1.35 -9.25 8.95
C ASP A 300 -2.43 -8.50 9.76
N PRO A 301 -3.70 -8.54 9.32
CA PRO A 301 -4.75 -7.86 10.01
C PRO A 301 -5.30 -8.79 11.07
N SER A 302 -5.42 -8.26 12.28
CA SER A 302 -6.28 -8.78 13.35
C SER A 302 -7.79 -8.84 13.00
N LEU A 303 -8.17 -8.91 11.70
CA LEU A 303 -9.51 -8.75 11.13
C LEU A 303 -9.71 -9.57 9.82
N ARG A 304 -9.63 -10.91 9.84
CA ARG A 304 -10.17 -11.81 8.78
C ARG A 304 -9.81 -11.47 7.31
N ASN A 305 -8.64 -10.91 7.02
CA ASN A 305 -8.18 -10.78 5.63
C ASN A 305 -7.24 -11.94 5.29
N PHE A 306 -7.36 -12.46 4.08
CA PHE A 306 -6.59 -13.60 3.57
C PHE A 306 -5.74 -13.14 2.37
N GLU A 307 -4.59 -13.78 2.16
CA GLU A 307 -3.81 -13.58 0.94
C GLU A 307 -4.53 -14.22 -0.25
N LEU A 308 -5.03 -15.46 -0.08
CA LEU A 308 -5.82 -16.16 -1.09
C LEU A 308 -7.20 -16.55 -0.57
N LEU A 309 -8.19 -16.44 -1.45
CA LEU A 309 -9.49 -17.10 -1.33
C LEU A 309 -9.75 -17.95 -2.57
N ASN A 310 -10.07 -19.22 -2.39
CA ASN A 310 -10.64 -20.07 -3.45
C ASN A 310 -12.12 -20.35 -3.17
N GLU A 311 -12.99 -19.54 -3.75
CA GLU A 311 -14.45 -19.72 -3.67
C GLU A 311 -15.03 -20.54 -4.83
N ALA A 312 -14.18 -20.99 -5.76
CA ALA A 312 -14.59 -21.86 -6.84
C ALA A 312 -14.63 -23.31 -6.36
N VAL A 313 -15.84 -23.79 -6.04
CA VAL A 313 -16.09 -25.19 -5.66
C VAL A 313 -15.55 -26.13 -6.74
N ASP A 314 -14.93 -27.24 -6.32
CA ASP A 314 -14.28 -28.25 -7.16
C ASP A 314 -13.11 -27.75 -8.04
N VAL A 315 -12.59 -26.56 -7.78
CA VAL A 315 -11.38 -26.04 -8.44
C VAL A 315 -10.15 -26.27 -7.58
N TRP A 316 -9.13 -26.89 -8.17
CA TRP A 316 -7.80 -27.06 -7.59
C TRP A 316 -6.88 -25.93 -8.03
N VAL A 317 -6.25 -25.25 -7.08
CA VAL A 317 -5.26 -24.18 -7.33
C VAL A 317 -3.90 -24.63 -6.85
N ASP A 318 -2.90 -24.61 -7.75
CA ASP A 318 -1.50 -24.84 -7.40
C ASP A 318 -0.90 -23.52 -6.90
N ALA A 319 -0.71 -23.41 -5.58
CA ALA A 319 -0.16 -22.26 -4.87
C ALA A 319 1.22 -22.55 -4.24
N ARG A 320 1.96 -23.54 -4.77
CA ARG A 320 3.26 -23.93 -4.23
C ARG A 320 4.34 -22.91 -4.57
N TRP A 321 5.46 -23.00 -3.86
CA TRP A 321 6.66 -22.20 -4.13
C TRP A 321 6.45 -20.68 -4.00
N ASN A 322 5.44 -20.24 -3.25
CA ASN A 322 5.32 -18.83 -2.86
C ASN A 322 5.98 -18.58 -1.50
N TRP A 323 6.38 -17.34 -1.28
CA TRP A 323 6.69 -16.82 0.04
C TRP A 323 5.43 -16.18 0.62
N TRP A 324 5.00 -16.64 1.79
CA TRP A 324 3.74 -16.23 2.41
C TRP A 324 3.92 -15.20 3.53
N GLY A 325 5.13 -14.66 3.70
CA GLY A 325 5.45 -13.80 4.84
C GLY A 325 5.71 -14.58 6.13
N CYS A 326 5.87 -15.92 6.06
CA CYS A 326 6.23 -16.78 7.19
C CYS A 326 6.83 -18.12 6.74
N THR A 327 7.42 -18.84 7.70
CA THR A 327 8.27 -20.02 7.44
C THR A 327 7.65 -21.35 7.87
N ASP A 328 6.47 -21.34 8.48
CA ASP A 328 5.75 -22.55 8.93
C ASP A 328 4.37 -22.69 8.25
N GLY A 329 3.91 -23.93 8.14
CA GLY A 329 2.66 -24.25 7.43
C GLY A 329 1.41 -23.71 8.12
N ASP A 330 1.37 -23.68 9.45
CA ASP A 330 0.21 -23.21 10.23
C ASP A 330 -0.05 -21.70 10.01
N CYS A 331 1.03 -20.92 9.83
CA CYS A 331 0.91 -19.52 9.43
C CYS A 331 0.39 -19.36 8.00
N VAL A 332 0.89 -20.17 7.06
CA VAL A 332 0.44 -20.14 5.66
C VAL A 332 -1.05 -20.50 5.57
N GLU A 333 -1.48 -21.53 6.30
CA GLU A 333 -2.88 -21.97 6.36
C GLU A 333 -3.82 -20.85 6.81
N LYS A 334 -3.46 -20.07 7.85
CA LYS A 334 -4.28 -18.92 8.32
C LYS A 334 -4.39 -17.77 7.31
N ARG A 335 -3.51 -17.72 6.31
CA ARG A 335 -3.51 -16.72 5.24
C ARG A 335 -4.31 -17.16 4.02
N ILE A 336 -4.78 -18.40 4.00
CA ILE A 336 -5.54 -18.99 2.91
C ILE A 336 -6.97 -19.22 3.41
N LEU A 337 -7.96 -18.97 2.55
CA LEU A 337 -9.34 -19.39 2.77
C LEU A 337 -9.72 -20.38 1.67
N ASP A 338 -9.83 -21.65 2.03
CA ASP A 338 -10.04 -22.74 1.07
C ASP A 338 -10.93 -23.87 1.63
N TYR A 339 -10.92 -25.03 0.95
CA TYR A 339 -11.64 -26.22 1.36
C TYR A 339 -11.35 -26.66 2.81
N GLY A 340 -10.13 -26.46 3.32
CA GLY A 340 -9.76 -26.80 4.69
C GLY A 340 -10.58 -26.02 5.74
N ASP A 341 -10.95 -24.77 5.43
CA ASP A 341 -11.70 -23.90 6.34
C ASP A 341 -13.21 -24.09 6.30
N GLY A 342 -13.76 -24.39 5.11
CA GLY A 342 -15.21 -24.34 4.87
C GLY A 342 -15.78 -25.52 4.09
N GLY A 343 -14.99 -26.55 3.81
CA GLY A 343 -15.39 -27.76 3.11
C GLY A 343 -15.91 -27.48 1.70
N GLU A 344 -17.02 -28.13 1.35
CA GLU A 344 -17.68 -28.06 0.03
C GLU A 344 -18.10 -26.66 -0.46
N LYS A 345 -17.94 -25.62 0.38
CA LYS A 345 -18.21 -24.23 0.01
C LYS A 345 -17.05 -23.56 -0.73
N TYR A 346 -15.86 -24.14 -0.66
CA TYR A 346 -14.62 -23.58 -1.19
C TYR A 346 -13.87 -24.62 -2.04
N GLY A 347 -13.00 -24.14 -2.93
CA GLY A 347 -12.09 -25.00 -3.69
C GLY A 347 -10.80 -25.30 -2.91
N VAL A 348 -9.95 -26.17 -3.45
CA VAL A 348 -8.70 -26.60 -2.78
C VAL A 348 -7.53 -25.70 -3.19
N ILE A 349 -6.69 -25.31 -2.23
CA ILE A 349 -5.41 -24.63 -2.48
C ILE A 349 -4.25 -25.52 -2.02
N GLU A 350 -3.40 -25.95 -2.95
CA GLU A 350 -2.17 -26.68 -2.64
C GLU A 350 -1.01 -25.68 -2.45
N PHE A 351 -0.61 -25.40 -1.21
CA PHE A 351 0.47 -24.45 -0.92
C PHE A 351 1.81 -25.08 -0.54
N THR A 352 1.86 -26.40 -0.32
CA THR A 352 3.07 -27.12 0.11
C THR A 352 3.74 -27.84 -1.07
N PRO A 353 5.07 -27.71 -1.29
CA PRO A 353 6.00 -26.90 -0.51
C PRO A 353 5.84 -25.40 -0.75
N PHE A 354 6.18 -24.61 0.27
CA PHE A 354 6.28 -23.15 0.21
C PHE A 354 7.72 -22.70 0.51
N LEU A 355 8.05 -21.46 0.14
CA LEU A 355 9.38 -20.89 0.41
C LEU A 355 9.53 -20.63 1.91
N THR A 356 10.65 -21.05 2.50
CA THR A 356 10.96 -20.86 3.93
C THR A 356 11.93 -19.70 4.17
N ALA A 357 12.27 -18.96 3.11
CA ALA A 357 13.03 -17.73 3.18
C ALA A 357 12.38 -16.70 2.25
N GLY A 358 12.20 -15.47 2.74
CA GLY A 358 11.72 -14.35 1.94
C GLY A 358 12.77 -13.87 0.94
N PRO A 359 12.38 -13.00 -0.01
CA PRO A 359 13.31 -12.38 -0.94
C PRO A 359 14.39 -11.57 -0.19
N PRO A 360 15.64 -11.55 -0.70
CA PRO A 360 16.71 -10.75 -0.12
C PRO A 360 16.39 -9.27 -0.29
N ASP A 361 16.11 -8.60 0.83
CA ASP A 361 15.71 -7.18 0.93
C ASP A 361 14.22 -6.87 0.60
N PRO A 362 13.33 -6.87 1.63
CA PRO A 362 11.92 -6.50 1.48
C PRO A 362 11.70 -5.03 1.08
N ASN A 363 12.65 -4.14 1.40
CA ASN A 363 12.53 -2.69 1.13
C ASN A 363 12.93 -2.34 -0.30
N ARG A 364 13.76 -3.18 -0.94
CA ARG A 364 14.14 -3.03 -2.34
C ARG A 364 12.99 -3.29 -3.32
N LEU A 365 11.93 -3.98 -2.89
CA LEU A 365 10.76 -4.26 -3.71
C LEU A 365 9.73 -3.12 -3.72
N VAL A 366 9.81 -2.17 -2.79
CA VAL A 366 8.90 -1.01 -2.72
C VAL A 366 9.51 0.22 -3.41
N ASN A 367 10.84 0.27 -3.54
CA ASN A 367 11.61 1.46 -3.95
C ASN A 367 12.40 1.30 -5.26
N ASP A 368 11.97 0.47 -6.21
CA ASP A 368 12.51 0.54 -7.58
C ASP A 368 11.56 1.34 -8.49
N PRO A 369 11.57 2.68 -8.49
CA PRO A 369 11.15 3.44 -9.66
C PRO A 369 12.33 3.45 -10.65
N LEU A 370 12.09 2.97 -11.87
CA LEU A 370 12.97 3.26 -13.00
C LEU A 370 13.07 4.80 -13.15
N THR A 371 14.19 5.33 -12.65
CA THR A 371 14.91 6.53 -13.08
C THR A 371 14.13 7.53 -13.93
N ASP A 372 13.68 8.60 -13.29
CA ASP A 372 13.68 9.93 -13.90
C ASP A 372 15.14 10.26 -14.30
N PRO A 373 15.45 10.54 -15.59
CA PRO A 373 16.82 10.83 -16.02
C PRO A 373 17.30 12.22 -15.61
N ASN A 374 16.67 12.92 -14.66
CA ASN A 374 17.07 14.26 -14.25
C ASN A 374 16.82 14.61 -12.76
N SER A 375 17.33 13.80 -11.83
CA SER A 375 17.58 14.32 -10.48
C SER A 375 18.75 13.63 -9.76
N ASP A 376 19.93 14.21 -9.90
CA ASP A 376 21.00 14.10 -8.90
C ASP A 376 20.53 14.77 -7.60
N VAL A 377 20.43 14.02 -6.49
CA VAL A 377 20.89 14.37 -5.10
C VAL A 377 20.65 13.14 -4.18
N GLU A 378 21.68 12.77 -3.42
CA GLU A 378 21.79 11.60 -2.53
C GLU A 378 20.91 11.62 -1.23
N GLY A 379 20.22 10.49 -0.95
CA GLY A 379 19.95 9.76 0.34
C GLY A 379 19.36 10.44 1.61
N PRO A 380 18.95 9.68 2.68
CA PRO A 380 18.64 8.24 2.82
C PRO A 380 17.24 7.90 3.41
N ASP A 381 16.88 6.61 3.36
CA ASP A 381 15.64 5.94 3.82
C ASP A 381 15.14 6.22 5.26
N SER A 382 13.80 6.31 5.42
CA SER A 382 12.96 5.27 6.07
C SER A 382 11.57 5.74 6.52
N GLY A 383 10.54 4.92 6.29
CA GLY A 383 9.21 5.09 6.87
C GLY A 383 8.45 3.77 6.98
N ASP A 384 8.76 2.98 8.02
CA ASP A 384 8.00 1.81 8.46
C ASP A 384 6.84 2.27 9.37
N SER A 385 5.58 1.97 9.02
CA SER A 385 4.39 2.41 9.77
C SER A 385 3.44 1.26 10.08
N ASP A 386 3.85 0.43 11.03
CA ASP A 386 3.00 -0.54 11.69
C ASP A 386 2.33 0.11 12.94
N LEU A 387 1.22 0.84 12.75
CA LEU A 387 0.49 1.47 13.84
C LEU A 387 -0.67 0.60 14.37
N ALA A 388 -0.47 0.07 15.58
CA ALA A 388 -1.52 0.01 16.59
C ALA A 388 -0.88 0.32 17.97
N PRO A 389 -1.48 1.17 18.82
CA PRO A 389 -2.26 2.37 18.54
C PRO A 389 -1.32 3.56 18.27
N GLY A 390 -1.73 4.43 17.35
CA GLY A 390 -1.10 5.73 17.16
C GLY A 390 -1.38 6.63 18.38
N ILE A 391 -0.44 7.54 18.63
CA ILE A 391 -0.76 8.81 19.29
C ILE A 391 -2.08 9.31 18.67
N PRO A 392 -3.06 9.80 19.45
CA PRO A 392 -4.30 10.31 18.87
C PRO A 392 -3.98 11.31 17.75
N GLU A 393 -4.51 11.08 16.55
CA GLU A 393 -4.51 12.06 15.46
C GLU A 393 -5.13 13.35 16.02
N GLY A 394 -4.27 14.32 16.36
CA GLY A 394 -4.67 15.57 17.00
C GLY A 394 -3.83 16.03 18.21
N ALA A 395 -2.90 15.24 18.74
CA ALA A 395 -2.00 15.73 19.79
C ALA A 395 -0.88 16.58 19.17
N ALA A 396 -1.02 17.91 19.22
CA ALA A 396 0.01 18.84 18.77
C ALA A 396 1.34 18.56 19.49
N MET A 397 2.38 18.20 18.74
CA MET A 397 3.76 18.17 19.26
C MET A 397 4.17 19.63 19.46
N THR A 398 4.22 20.07 20.71
CA THR A 398 4.40 21.49 21.06
C THR A 398 5.84 21.85 21.37
N SER A 399 6.70 20.87 21.62
CA SER A 399 8.14 21.05 21.82
C SER A 399 8.95 20.08 20.95
N VAL A 400 10.04 20.56 20.34
CA VAL A 400 10.87 19.78 19.41
C VAL A 400 12.36 19.98 19.69
N VAL A 401 13.10 18.88 19.81
CA VAL A 401 14.58 18.82 19.80
C VAL A 401 15.03 18.58 18.37
N THR A 402 15.75 19.55 17.80
CA THR A 402 16.19 19.57 16.38
C THR A 402 17.71 19.48 16.22
N ARG A 403 18.45 19.40 17.34
CA ARG A 403 19.90 19.21 17.41
C ARG A 403 20.24 18.49 18.71
N ASP A 404 21.48 18.03 18.83
CA ASP A 404 21.96 17.37 20.05
C ASP A 404 21.75 18.24 21.30
N GLU A 405 21.16 17.64 22.33
CA GLU A 405 20.84 18.27 23.60
C GLU A 405 21.25 17.36 24.75
N THR A 406 21.75 17.94 25.85
CA THR A 406 22.10 17.21 27.07
C THR A 406 21.36 17.78 28.26
N TRP A 407 20.58 16.94 28.94
CA TRP A 407 19.96 17.25 30.23
C TRP A 407 20.91 16.86 31.35
N ALA A 408 21.52 17.86 31.97
CA ALA A 408 22.46 17.70 33.10
C ALA A 408 21.82 17.97 34.48
N THR A 409 20.57 18.42 34.51
CA THR A 409 19.80 18.72 35.72
C THR A 409 18.37 18.20 35.57
N ASP A 410 17.64 18.10 36.69
CA ASP A 410 16.23 17.66 36.69
C ASP A 410 15.38 18.46 35.70
N GLN A 411 14.52 17.76 34.97
CA GLN A 411 13.66 18.33 33.94
C GLN A 411 12.18 18.13 34.27
N THR A 412 11.35 19.11 33.91
CA THR A 412 9.89 18.95 33.89
C THR A 412 9.40 19.10 32.46
N VAL A 413 8.86 18.01 31.91
CA VAL A 413 8.30 17.96 30.56
C VAL A 413 6.80 18.24 30.67
N ALA A 414 6.43 19.49 30.38
CA ALA A 414 5.07 19.97 30.56
C ALA A 414 4.15 19.72 29.36
N ALA A 415 4.71 19.35 28.20
CA ALA A 415 3.97 19.09 26.98
C ALA A 415 4.70 18.06 26.10
N ASN A 416 4.03 17.52 25.09
CA ASN A 416 4.59 16.47 24.23
C ASN A 416 5.89 16.93 23.56
N LEU A 417 6.93 16.11 23.71
CA LEU A 417 8.29 16.41 23.24
C LEU A 417 8.66 15.48 22.08
N TRP A 418 9.11 16.04 20.96
CA TRP A 418 9.62 15.31 19.80
C TRP A 418 11.14 15.46 19.70
N VAL A 419 11.89 14.36 19.73
CA VAL A 419 13.30 14.35 19.31
C VAL A 419 13.36 13.89 17.86
N LYS A 420 13.63 14.82 16.93
CA LYS A 420 13.60 14.53 15.49
C LYS A 420 14.74 13.63 15.05
N ALA A 421 14.53 12.96 13.91
CA ALA A 421 15.58 12.24 13.21
C ALA A 421 16.85 13.12 13.04
N GLY A 422 18.03 12.51 13.25
CA GLY A 422 19.32 13.21 13.19
C GLY A 422 19.71 14.00 14.46
N SER A 423 18.86 14.04 15.50
CA SER A 423 19.18 14.68 16.79
C SER A 423 19.38 13.65 17.90
N ARG A 424 20.25 13.96 18.88
CA ARG A 424 20.44 13.12 20.08
C ARG A 424 20.02 13.85 21.36
N LEU A 425 19.18 13.22 22.17
CA LEU A 425 18.90 13.65 23.53
C LEU A 425 19.68 12.77 24.52
N ARG A 426 20.62 13.38 25.24
CA ARG A 426 21.41 12.73 26.28
C ARG A 426 20.92 13.14 27.66
N ILE A 427 20.73 12.16 28.56
CA ILE A 427 20.35 12.41 29.94
C ILE A 427 21.50 12.00 30.86
N ALA A 428 22.00 12.93 31.65
CA ALA A 428 23.12 12.68 32.55
C ALA A 428 22.71 11.76 33.73
N PRO A 429 23.64 10.97 34.29
CA PRO A 429 23.38 10.15 35.47
C PRO A 429 22.78 10.95 36.64
N GLY A 430 21.78 10.36 37.31
CA GLY A 430 21.12 10.96 38.48
C GLY A 430 20.03 11.99 38.17
N VAL A 431 19.83 12.35 36.90
CA VAL A 431 18.76 13.29 36.51
C VAL A 431 17.37 12.68 36.71
N VAL A 432 16.45 13.47 37.26
CA VAL A 432 15.02 13.15 37.33
C VAL A 432 14.25 13.91 36.25
N VAL A 433 13.58 13.17 35.38
CA VAL A 433 12.66 13.69 34.37
C VAL A 433 11.23 13.51 34.86
N ARG A 434 10.53 14.62 35.04
CA ARG A 434 9.14 14.68 35.52
C ARG A 434 8.21 14.97 34.37
N LEU A 435 7.30 14.04 34.06
CA LEU A 435 6.30 14.24 33.01
C LEU A 435 4.95 14.60 33.64
N LEU A 436 4.27 15.61 33.10
CA LEU A 436 2.88 15.89 33.46
C LEU A 436 1.94 14.76 32.98
N PRO A 437 0.73 14.64 33.55
CA PRO A 437 -0.26 13.66 33.10
C PRO A 437 -0.49 13.68 31.59
N ASP A 438 -0.67 12.50 31.00
CA ASP A 438 -0.88 12.28 29.56
C ASP A 438 0.23 12.81 28.62
N VAL A 439 1.38 13.28 29.13
CA VAL A 439 2.49 13.74 28.28
C VAL A 439 3.29 12.57 27.69
N TYR A 440 3.61 12.65 26.40
CA TYR A 440 4.42 11.67 25.67
C TYR A 440 5.77 12.27 25.23
N LEU A 441 6.81 11.42 25.21
CA LEU A 441 8.10 11.70 24.59
C LEU A 441 8.24 10.83 23.34
N HIS A 442 8.32 11.43 22.16
CA HIS A 442 8.51 10.72 20.89
C HIS A 442 9.93 10.97 20.35
N VAL A 443 10.70 9.91 20.14
CA VAL A 443 12.11 9.99 19.76
C VAL A 443 12.30 9.29 18.42
N GLU A 444 12.40 10.03 17.32
CA GLU A 444 12.84 9.51 16.00
C GLU A 444 14.37 9.60 15.82
N GLY A 445 15.01 10.46 16.61
CA GLY A 445 16.46 10.55 16.75
C GLY A 445 17.02 9.53 17.74
N GLN A 446 18.03 9.91 18.51
CA GLN A 446 18.65 9.04 19.52
C GLN A 446 18.29 9.47 20.95
N LEU A 447 18.05 8.48 21.82
CA LEU A 447 17.96 8.68 23.28
C LEU A 447 19.11 7.93 23.95
N GLU A 448 19.96 8.68 24.66
CA GLU A 448 21.05 8.13 25.48
C GLU A 448 20.74 8.40 26.96
N ALA A 449 20.27 7.36 27.66
CA ALA A 449 20.02 7.39 29.09
C ALA A 449 20.87 6.31 29.77
N GLU A 450 22.11 6.67 30.08
CA GLU A 450 23.08 5.79 30.75
C GLU A 450 23.34 6.34 32.15
N GLY A 451 22.54 5.87 33.12
CA GLY A 451 22.75 6.14 34.53
C GLY A 451 23.83 5.24 35.13
N THR A 452 23.96 5.27 36.44
CA THR A 452 24.82 4.33 37.17
C THR A 452 24.05 3.68 38.32
N HIS A 453 24.54 2.57 38.86
CA HIS A 453 23.96 1.95 40.06
C HIS A 453 23.83 2.95 41.24
N ARG A 454 24.76 3.91 41.38
CA ARG A 454 24.74 4.93 42.45
C ARG A 454 23.92 6.17 42.11
N ALA A 455 23.69 6.43 40.83
CA ALA A 455 22.98 7.59 40.32
C ALA A 455 22.11 7.16 39.12
N PRO A 456 21.02 6.41 39.36
CA PRO A 456 20.12 6.00 38.29
C PRO A 456 19.36 7.21 37.75
N ILE A 457 19.08 7.20 36.44
CA ILE A 457 18.19 8.18 35.81
C ILE A 457 16.74 7.80 36.17
N ARG A 458 15.89 8.77 36.49
CA ARG A 458 14.48 8.51 36.87
C ARG A 458 13.50 9.25 35.96
N PHE A 459 12.63 8.51 35.28
CA PHE A 459 11.43 9.05 34.64
C PHE A 459 10.23 8.81 35.57
N THR A 460 9.55 9.87 35.97
CA THR A 460 8.48 9.80 36.97
C THR A 460 7.40 10.85 36.72
N THR A 461 6.27 10.70 37.40
CA THR A 461 5.18 11.69 37.40
C THR A 461 5.65 13.02 38.03
N ALA A 462 5.21 14.13 37.45
CA ALA A 462 5.38 15.46 38.04
C ALA A 462 4.50 15.68 39.29
N ASP A 463 3.40 14.93 39.42
CA ASP A 463 2.53 14.95 40.61
C ASP A 463 2.87 13.77 41.53
N THR A 464 3.26 14.06 42.77
CA THR A 464 3.70 13.06 43.77
C THR A 464 2.58 12.50 44.63
N LYS A 465 1.31 12.85 44.37
CA LYS A 465 0.16 12.34 45.14
C LYS A 465 -0.21 10.92 44.73
N ALA A 466 -0.65 10.11 45.69
CA ALA A 466 -1.00 8.69 45.50
C ALA A 466 -2.17 8.42 44.51
N ALA A 467 -2.84 9.47 44.02
CA ALA A 467 -3.88 9.42 42.99
C ALA A 467 -3.46 10.12 41.68
N SER A 468 -2.16 10.38 41.48
CA SER A 468 -1.65 11.08 40.31
C SER A 468 -2.01 10.34 39.03
N ARG A 469 -2.60 11.05 38.08
CA ARG A 469 -2.83 10.51 36.73
C ARG A 469 -1.47 10.16 36.09
N PRO A 470 -1.35 8.97 35.48
CA PRO A 470 -0.10 8.55 34.84
C PRO A 470 0.30 9.52 33.72
N TRP A 471 1.61 9.64 33.47
CA TRP A 471 2.09 10.23 32.23
C TRP A 471 1.89 9.25 31.07
N GLY A 472 2.00 9.75 29.84
CA GLY A 472 1.79 8.99 28.60
C GLY A 472 2.80 7.86 28.39
N SER A 473 3.64 7.98 27.36
CA SER A 473 4.63 6.96 26.98
C SER A 473 5.91 7.61 26.50
N ILE A 474 7.02 6.90 26.66
CA ILE A 474 8.26 7.18 25.92
C ILE A 474 8.26 6.25 24.71
N ILE A 475 8.31 6.83 23.52
CA ILE A 475 8.23 6.13 22.24
C ILE A 475 9.59 6.29 21.56
N LEU A 476 10.34 5.19 21.48
CA LEU A 476 11.58 5.12 20.72
C LEU A 476 11.24 4.64 19.31
N ALA A 477 11.43 5.51 18.34
CA ALA A 477 11.05 5.36 16.94
C ALA A 477 12.17 5.79 15.98
N GLY A 478 11.92 5.73 14.68
CA GLY A 478 12.86 6.18 13.66
C GLY A 478 13.98 5.18 13.38
N ASN A 479 15.09 5.68 12.82
CA ASN A 479 16.14 4.88 12.18
C ASN A 479 17.53 5.00 12.84
N ALA A 480 17.62 5.60 14.02
CA ALA A 480 18.89 5.88 14.69
C ALA A 480 19.63 4.59 15.08
N SER A 481 20.94 4.50 14.80
CA SER A 481 21.68 3.24 14.87
C SER A 481 21.78 2.53 16.24
N SER A 482 21.39 3.15 17.37
CA SER A 482 21.05 2.45 18.64
C SER A 482 20.57 3.40 19.76
N HIS A 483 19.51 3.03 20.48
CA HIS A 483 19.15 3.67 21.76
C HIS A 483 19.87 2.98 22.94
N ILE A 484 20.30 3.74 23.95
CA ILE A 484 20.98 3.19 25.15
C ILE A 484 20.14 3.46 26.39
N LEU A 485 19.69 2.39 27.06
CA LEU A 485 18.96 2.44 28.33
C LEU A 485 19.66 1.59 29.38
N ARG A 486 20.41 2.25 30.28
CA ARG A 486 21.19 1.61 31.35
C ARG A 486 20.96 2.28 32.70
N HIS A 487 20.69 1.51 33.74
CA HIS A 487 20.46 2.06 35.10
C HIS A 487 19.36 3.14 35.12
N VAL A 488 18.26 2.89 34.41
CA VAL A 488 17.11 3.79 34.32
C VAL A 488 15.92 3.23 35.08
N ARG A 489 15.21 4.09 35.80
CA ARG A 489 13.98 3.76 36.52
C ARG A 489 12.80 4.53 35.93
N PHE A 490 11.81 3.80 35.43
CA PHE A 490 10.56 4.32 34.88
C PHE A 490 9.43 4.05 35.87
N GLU A 491 8.69 5.09 36.26
CA GLU A 491 7.64 5.02 37.26
C GLU A 491 6.35 5.72 36.82
N GLY A 492 5.21 5.03 36.92
CA GLY A 492 3.88 5.66 36.82
C GLY A 492 3.50 6.18 35.42
N GLY A 493 4.06 5.60 34.35
CA GLY A 493 3.70 5.91 32.97
C GLY A 493 2.69 4.92 32.37
N GLY A 494 2.49 5.00 31.05
CA GLY A 494 1.60 4.11 30.30
C GLY A 494 0.13 4.54 30.33
N ALA A 495 -0.17 5.84 30.48
CA ALA A 495 -1.53 6.36 30.44
C ALA A 495 -2.25 6.01 29.13
N ILE A 496 -3.44 5.43 29.25
CA ILE A 496 -4.37 5.25 28.13
C ILE A 496 -5.07 6.60 27.89
N PRO A 497 -4.98 7.20 26.69
CA PRO A 497 -5.78 8.39 26.42
C PRO A 497 -7.26 7.99 26.42
N LEU A 498 -8.04 8.53 27.37
CA LEU A 498 -9.51 8.49 27.37
C LEU A 498 -10.03 9.92 27.15
N PRO A 499 -11.15 10.06 26.42
CA PRO A 499 -12.45 9.75 27.02
C PRO A 499 -13.13 8.57 26.33
N ALA A 500 -13.42 7.51 27.09
CA ALA A 500 -14.40 6.53 26.65
C ALA A 500 -15.79 7.19 26.70
N PRO A 501 -16.63 7.10 25.66
CA PRO A 501 -18.06 7.25 25.88
C PRO A 501 -18.49 6.10 26.80
N ALA A 502 -19.16 6.46 27.89
CA ALA A 502 -19.81 5.51 28.77
C ALA A 502 -20.90 4.76 28.00
N ALA A 503 -20.55 3.66 27.35
CA ALA A 503 -21.48 2.72 26.74
C ALA A 503 -20.86 1.32 26.76
N ALA A 504 -21.22 0.56 27.80
CA ALA A 504 -21.27 -0.91 27.95
C ALA A 504 -20.66 -1.80 26.84
N GLY A 505 -19.38 -1.62 26.50
CA GLY A 505 -18.56 -2.59 25.75
C GLY A 505 -17.48 -3.19 26.66
N PRO A 506 -16.90 -4.36 26.31
CA PRO A 506 -15.81 -4.94 27.08
C PRO A 506 -14.63 -3.95 27.12
N ALA A 507 -14.01 -3.78 28.29
CA ALA A 507 -12.93 -2.84 28.52
C ALA A 507 -11.83 -2.97 27.44
N PRO A 508 -11.27 -1.86 26.94
CA PRO A 508 -10.22 -1.89 25.93
C PRO A 508 -9.08 -2.80 26.39
N ARG A 509 -8.54 -3.63 25.48
CA ARG A 509 -7.45 -4.55 25.81
C ARG A 509 -6.25 -3.75 26.35
N LEU A 510 -5.97 -3.89 27.64
CA LEU A 510 -4.86 -3.28 28.42
C LEU A 510 -3.44 -3.61 27.89
N GLU A 511 -3.33 -4.17 26.69
CA GLU A 511 -2.16 -4.87 26.15
C GLU A 511 -1.48 -4.12 24.98
N ALA A 512 -2.07 -3.02 24.52
CA ALA A 512 -1.59 -2.21 23.39
C ALA A 512 -0.85 -0.91 23.82
N TYR A 513 -0.70 -0.68 25.13
CA TYR A 513 -0.08 0.52 25.70
C TYR A 513 1.09 0.12 26.61
N GLY A 514 2.13 0.97 26.66
CA GLY A 514 3.34 0.70 27.42
C GLY A 514 3.93 1.97 28.00
N MET A 515 4.60 1.86 29.13
CA MET A 515 5.38 2.97 29.69
C MET A 515 6.57 3.30 28.78
N LEU A 516 7.18 2.27 28.19
CA LEU A 516 8.15 2.37 27.10
C LEU A 516 7.62 1.60 25.88
N ILE A 517 7.66 2.25 24.71
CA ILE A 517 7.23 1.70 23.42
C ILE A 517 8.42 1.73 22.46
N LEU A 518 8.77 0.58 21.90
CA LEU A 518 9.91 0.42 20.98
C LEU A 518 9.40 0.13 19.57
N ARG A 519 9.69 1.02 18.61
CA ARG A 519 9.21 1.01 17.22
C ARG A 519 10.32 1.47 16.26
N GLY A 520 11.40 0.71 16.21
CA GLY A 520 12.57 1.07 15.42
C GLY A 520 13.71 0.06 15.60
N PRO A 521 14.98 0.51 15.62
CA PRO A 521 16.14 -0.36 15.59
C PRO A 521 16.33 -1.14 16.89
N ALA A 522 17.34 -1.99 16.93
CA ALA A 522 17.61 -2.82 18.10
C ALA A 522 17.83 -1.97 19.36
N VAL A 523 17.18 -2.35 20.46
CA VAL A 523 17.28 -1.65 21.75
C VAL A 523 17.85 -2.60 22.80
N MET A 524 18.80 -2.09 23.57
CA MET A 524 19.35 -2.77 24.73
C MET A 524 18.86 -2.10 26.01
N VAL A 525 18.24 -2.90 26.87
CA VAL A 525 17.74 -2.51 28.19
C VAL A 525 18.52 -3.28 29.24
N GLU A 526 19.30 -2.56 30.04
CA GLU A 526 20.21 -3.19 30.99
C GLU A 526 20.14 -2.53 32.37
N SER A 527 19.95 -3.33 33.42
CA SER A 527 19.88 -2.82 34.79
C SER A 527 18.79 -1.75 35.00
N CYS A 528 17.65 -1.89 34.33
CA CYS A 528 16.54 -0.94 34.37
C CYS A 528 15.37 -1.44 35.23
N THR A 529 14.55 -0.53 35.76
CA THR A 529 13.33 -0.88 36.51
C THR A 529 12.09 -0.21 35.90
N PHE A 530 11.04 -0.99 35.69
CA PHE A 530 9.72 -0.55 35.23
C PHE A 530 8.69 -0.84 36.33
N VAL A 531 8.18 0.21 36.98
CA VAL A 531 7.29 0.07 38.14
C VAL A 531 6.00 0.87 37.99
N GLY A 532 4.87 0.23 38.33
CA GLY A 532 3.59 0.92 38.47
C GLY A 532 3.04 1.52 37.17
N SER A 533 3.32 0.90 36.02
CA SER A 533 2.70 1.31 34.76
C SER A 533 1.18 1.15 34.81
N ALA A 534 0.44 2.08 34.21
CA ALA A 534 -1.00 1.98 34.01
C ALA A 534 -1.39 0.95 32.94
N SER A 535 -0.41 0.41 32.20
CA SER A 535 -0.53 -0.70 31.25
C SER A 535 0.69 -1.61 31.37
N SER A 536 1.38 -1.98 30.28
CA SER A 536 2.60 -2.79 30.34
C SER A 536 3.84 -1.96 30.68
N GLY A 537 4.88 -2.60 31.23
CA GLY A 537 6.18 -1.97 31.43
C GLY A 537 6.83 -1.58 30.10
N ILE A 538 7.04 -2.56 29.23
CA ILE A 538 7.52 -2.37 27.86
C ILE A 538 6.53 -2.96 26.86
N VAL A 539 6.30 -2.27 25.75
CA VAL A 539 5.74 -2.83 24.53
C VAL A 539 6.76 -2.70 23.41
N SER A 540 7.16 -3.83 22.82
CA SER A 540 8.24 -3.86 21.82
C SER A 540 7.74 -4.37 20.47
N LYS A 541 8.09 -3.61 19.43
CA LYS A 541 8.12 -4.03 18.02
C LYS A 541 9.54 -4.06 17.45
N SER A 542 10.55 -3.82 18.28
CA SER A 542 11.97 -3.83 17.92
C SER A 542 12.67 -5.10 18.39
N ARG A 543 13.80 -5.43 17.77
CA ARG A 543 14.78 -6.38 18.34
C ARG A 543 15.16 -5.89 19.73
N LEU A 544 15.03 -6.75 20.73
CA LEU A 544 15.13 -6.34 22.13
C LEU A 544 16.01 -7.29 22.93
N ALA A 545 17.04 -6.74 23.56
CA ALA A 545 17.84 -7.45 24.56
C ALA A 545 17.61 -6.80 25.94
N ILE A 546 17.12 -7.59 26.89
CA ILE A 546 16.90 -7.19 28.28
C ILE A 546 17.85 -7.98 29.17
N SER A 547 18.59 -7.29 30.05
CA SER A 547 19.39 -7.94 31.08
C SER A 547 19.30 -7.23 32.42
N ARG A 548 19.38 -7.98 33.53
CA ARG A 548 19.44 -7.44 34.90
C ARG A 548 18.31 -6.46 35.24
N SER A 549 17.13 -6.62 34.64
CA SER A 549 16.06 -5.62 34.73
C SER A 549 14.86 -6.12 35.53
N GLU A 550 14.07 -5.19 36.06
CA GLU A 550 12.96 -5.48 36.97
C GLU A 550 11.63 -4.89 36.46
N PHE A 551 10.57 -5.69 36.49
CA PHE A 551 9.21 -5.32 36.11
C PHE A 551 8.25 -5.56 37.28
N ILE A 552 7.81 -4.48 37.94
CA ILE A 552 7.19 -4.56 39.27
C ILE A 552 5.81 -3.88 39.27
N ARG A 553 4.76 -4.59 39.70
CA ARG A 553 3.42 -4.00 39.96
C ARG A 553 2.84 -3.20 38.80
N ASN A 554 3.03 -3.64 37.56
CA ASN A 554 2.40 -3.01 36.40
C ASN A 554 0.94 -3.47 36.29
N ALA A 555 0.02 -2.57 35.91
CA ALA A 555 -1.40 -2.87 35.76
C ALA A 555 -1.70 -3.79 34.55
N GLY A 556 -0.77 -3.84 33.60
CA GLY A 556 -0.69 -4.84 32.53
C GLY A 556 0.39 -5.88 32.81
N GLY A 557 1.12 -6.28 31.76
CA GLY A 557 2.25 -7.19 31.87
C GLY A 557 3.56 -6.47 32.17
N GLY A 558 4.64 -7.23 32.39
CA GLY A 558 5.98 -6.63 32.41
C GLY A 558 6.43 -6.25 31.01
N LEU A 559 6.35 -7.20 30.07
CA LEU A 559 6.76 -7.04 28.68
C LEU A 559 5.70 -7.59 27.72
N GLY A 560 5.31 -6.79 26.72
CA GLY A 560 4.58 -7.25 25.53
C GLY A 560 5.46 -7.12 24.28
N HIS A 561 6.03 -8.21 23.82
CA HIS A 561 6.86 -8.27 22.62
C HIS A 561 6.06 -8.87 21.46
N ARG A 562 5.43 -8.00 20.67
CA ARG A 562 4.40 -8.36 19.69
C ARG A 562 4.88 -8.13 18.27
N THR A 563 6.01 -8.73 17.97
CA THR A 563 6.75 -8.64 16.72
C THR A 563 7.49 -9.97 16.51
N ASP A 564 8.04 -10.16 15.32
CA ASP A 564 8.92 -11.26 14.96
C ASP A 564 10.40 -10.98 15.25
N GLN A 565 10.71 -9.73 15.61
CA GLN A 565 12.07 -9.34 15.92
C GLN A 565 12.64 -10.15 17.11
N PRO A 566 13.94 -10.51 17.12
CA PRO A 566 14.48 -11.34 18.19
C PRO A 566 14.39 -10.70 19.57
N LEU A 567 14.05 -11.53 20.57
CA LEU A 567 13.98 -11.15 21.98
C LEU A 567 14.95 -11.98 22.83
N SER A 568 15.84 -11.33 23.57
CA SER A 568 16.62 -12.01 24.63
C SER A 568 16.37 -11.36 25.98
N ILE A 569 16.13 -12.19 27.00
CA ILE A 569 15.92 -11.75 28.38
C ILE A 569 16.80 -12.59 29.29
N GLN A 570 17.66 -11.93 30.05
CA GLN A 570 18.61 -12.61 30.94
C GLN A 570 18.58 -11.99 32.33
N THR A 571 18.66 -12.81 33.38
CA THR A 571 18.88 -12.35 34.76
C THR A 571 17.87 -11.27 35.21
N SER A 572 16.59 -11.39 34.82
CA SER A 572 15.59 -10.34 35.02
C SER A 572 14.41 -10.81 35.89
N VAL A 573 13.74 -9.87 36.56
CA VAL A 573 12.72 -10.17 37.58
C VAL A 573 11.38 -9.55 37.20
N PHE A 574 10.32 -10.36 37.26
CA PHE A 574 8.93 -9.95 37.00
C PHE A 574 8.09 -10.24 38.25
N THR A 575 7.69 -9.19 38.97
CA THR A 575 7.02 -9.32 40.28
C THR A 575 5.69 -8.57 40.33
N ASP A 576 4.64 -9.23 40.81
CA ASP A 576 3.32 -8.65 41.13
C ASP A 576 2.63 -7.90 39.97
N ASN A 577 2.91 -8.26 38.71
CA ASN A 577 2.22 -7.68 37.55
C ASN A 577 0.80 -8.22 37.42
N GLN A 578 -0.13 -7.37 37.01
CA GLN A 578 -1.57 -7.66 37.04
C GLN A 578 -2.07 -8.45 35.79
N ARG A 579 -1.18 -8.78 34.85
CA ARG A 579 -1.40 -9.73 33.73
C ARG A 579 -0.18 -10.66 33.54
N PHE A 580 -0.08 -11.27 32.36
CA PHE A 580 1.07 -12.07 31.95
C PHE A 580 2.38 -11.28 32.13
N PRO A 581 3.39 -11.82 32.84
CA PRO A 581 4.65 -11.10 33.06
C PRO A 581 5.37 -10.83 31.74
N ILE A 582 5.31 -11.77 30.81
CA ILE A 582 5.81 -11.65 29.44
C ILE A 582 4.72 -12.16 28.49
N THR A 583 4.50 -11.41 27.41
CA THR A 583 3.75 -11.83 26.23
C THR A 583 4.66 -11.78 25.02
N VAL A 584 4.89 -12.91 24.36
CA VAL A 584 5.54 -13.01 23.05
C VAL A 584 4.49 -13.53 22.06
N THR A 585 4.54 -13.15 20.78
CA THR A 585 3.54 -13.65 19.80
C THR A 585 4.12 -14.12 18.48
N LYS A 586 5.29 -13.65 18.05
CA LYS A 586 5.84 -13.93 16.70
C LYS A 586 7.38 -14.05 16.65
N ALA A 587 8.09 -13.84 17.77
CA ALA A 587 9.54 -13.70 17.82
C ALA A 587 10.26 -15.00 18.19
N GLU A 588 11.47 -15.19 17.64
CA GLU A 588 12.45 -16.05 18.29
C GLU A 588 12.89 -15.41 19.61
N PHE A 589 12.82 -16.17 20.70
CA PHE A 589 13.16 -15.64 22.00
C PHE A 589 14.00 -16.59 22.87
N THR A 590 14.85 -15.99 23.70
CA THR A 590 15.60 -16.67 24.76
C THR A 590 15.31 -16.01 26.09
N ILE A 591 14.94 -16.80 27.10
CA ILE A 591 14.75 -16.35 28.48
C ILE A 591 15.64 -17.22 29.37
N SER A 592 16.61 -16.61 30.06
CA SER A 592 17.50 -17.31 30.99
C SER A 592 17.60 -16.59 32.33
N ASP A 593 17.77 -17.34 33.41
CA ASP A 593 18.03 -16.82 34.77
C ASP A 593 17.00 -15.78 35.26
N CYS A 594 15.75 -15.89 34.80
CA CYS A 594 14.69 -14.96 35.15
C CYS A 594 13.82 -15.47 36.31
N SER A 595 13.32 -14.55 37.14
CA SER A 595 12.42 -14.85 38.26
C SER A 595 11.03 -14.26 38.04
N PHE A 596 9.99 -15.06 38.26
CA PHE A 596 8.59 -14.67 38.12
C PHE A 596 7.86 -14.93 39.44
N LYS A 597 7.35 -13.89 40.11
CA LYS A 597 6.69 -14.01 41.43
C LYS A 597 5.43 -13.15 41.51
N GLY A 598 4.33 -13.71 42.00
CA GLY A 598 3.12 -12.94 42.33
C GLY A 598 2.37 -12.31 41.13
N ASN A 599 2.75 -12.62 39.89
CA ASN A 599 2.01 -12.16 38.70
C ASN A 599 0.68 -12.92 38.57
N THR A 600 -0.40 -12.24 38.16
CA THR A 600 -1.74 -12.86 38.03
C THR A 600 -1.90 -13.75 36.79
N GLY A 601 -1.02 -13.63 35.79
CA GLY A 601 -1.01 -14.49 34.60
C GLY A 601 0.27 -15.34 34.49
N ALA A 602 0.17 -16.48 33.79
CA ALA A 602 1.34 -17.25 33.36
C ALA A 602 2.08 -16.53 32.21
N MET A 603 3.30 -16.96 31.86
CA MET A 603 3.91 -16.47 30.63
C MET A 603 3.02 -16.86 29.43
N CYS A 604 2.75 -15.91 28.54
CA CYS A 604 2.00 -16.14 27.31
C CYS A 604 2.99 -16.09 26.15
N VAL A 605 3.16 -17.21 25.45
CA VAL A 605 4.06 -17.34 24.29
C VAL A 605 3.23 -17.71 23.07
#